data_AF-A0AAD3R5V3-F1
#
_entry.id   AF-A0AAD3R5V3-F1
#
_cell.length_a   1.000
_cell.length_b   1.000
_cell.length_c   1.000
_cell.angle_alpha   90.00
_cell.angle_beta   90.00
_cell.angle_gamma   90.00
#
_symmetry.space_group_name_H-M   'P 1'
#
loop_
_entity.id
_entity.type
_entity.pdbx_description
1 polymer ?
#
loop_
_entity_poly.entity_id
_entity_poly.type
_entity_poly.pdbx_seq_one_letter_code
_entity_poly.pdbx_strand_id
1 'polypeptide(L)'
;MSILEEECMFPKATDATFKAKLYDNHLGKSNNFQKPRVVKGKPEAHFSLVHYAGTVDYNINNWLVKNKDPLNETVVSLFQKSNLKLLGILFAGYAGADLAQESGGKGKGGSKKKGSSFQTVSALHRENLNKLMTNLRSTHPHFVRCIIPNETKTPGAMENPLVMHQLRCNGVLEGIRICRKGFPNRILYGDFKQRYRILNPNAIPEGQFIDNKKAAEKLLGSLDIDHNQYKLGHTKVFFKAGLLGQLEEMRDERLALIITGIQARSRGLLARIEFQKIVERRDALLVIQWNIRAFMGVKNWPWMKMYFKIKPLLKSAETEKEMANMKEEFTKLKEAYAKSEARKKELEEKMVTLLQEKNDLQLQVQTEQDNLCDAEERCEGLIKSKIQLEAKIKELTERLEDEEEMNAELTAKKRKLEDECSELKKDIDDLELTLAKVEKEKHATENK
;
A
#
# COMPACT_ATOMS: atom_id res chain seq x y z
N MET A 1 7.05 -14.93 -11.18
CA MET A 1 5.67 -14.47 -11.47
C MET A 1 5.48 -14.27 -12.96
N SER A 2 6.36 -13.54 -13.67
CA SER A 2 6.25 -13.33 -15.13
C SER A 2 6.12 -14.62 -15.95
N ILE A 3 6.91 -15.67 -15.64
CA ILE A 3 6.81 -16.98 -16.33
C ILE A 3 5.40 -17.59 -16.19
N LEU A 4 4.75 -17.42 -15.04
CA LEU A 4 3.40 -17.97 -14.81
C LEU A 4 2.35 -17.19 -15.62
N GLU A 5 2.49 -15.86 -15.66
CA GLU A 5 1.60 -14.98 -16.44
C GLU A 5 1.70 -15.28 -17.94
N GLU A 6 2.93 -15.43 -18.45
CA GLU A 6 3.18 -15.81 -19.85
C GLU A 6 2.63 -17.20 -20.16
N GLU A 7 2.98 -18.23 -19.38
CA GLU A 7 2.52 -19.62 -19.60
C GLU A 7 0.98 -19.75 -19.57
N CYS A 8 0.28 -18.94 -18.78
CA CYS A 8 -1.19 -18.94 -18.79
C CYS A 8 -1.79 -18.53 -20.15
N MET A 9 -1.06 -17.77 -20.98
CA MET A 9 -1.50 -17.36 -22.31
C MET A 9 -1.31 -18.45 -23.37
N PHE A 10 -0.47 -19.45 -23.12
CA PHE A 10 -0.16 -20.51 -24.09
C PHE A 10 -1.14 -21.68 -23.97
N PRO A 11 -1.85 -22.08 -25.04
CA PRO A 11 -2.82 -23.18 -24.98
C PRO A 11 -2.19 -24.55 -24.70
N LYS A 12 -0.93 -24.76 -25.10
CA LYS A 12 -0.18 -26.01 -24.90
C LYS A 12 0.67 -26.03 -23.62
N ALA A 13 0.67 -24.94 -22.84
CA ALA A 13 1.40 -24.91 -21.59
C ALA A 13 0.72 -25.81 -20.55
N THR A 14 1.55 -26.53 -19.79
CA THR A 14 1.14 -27.38 -18.69
C THR A 14 1.94 -27.03 -17.45
N ASP A 15 1.51 -27.47 -16.28
CA ASP A 15 2.28 -27.24 -15.06
C ASP A 15 3.70 -27.85 -15.17
N ALA A 16 3.88 -28.90 -15.96
CA ALA A 16 5.19 -29.50 -16.26
C ALA A 16 6.09 -28.59 -17.12
N THR A 17 5.54 -27.90 -18.13
CA THR A 17 6.32 -26.93 -18.93
C THR A 17 6.70 -25.71 -18.10
N PHE A 18 5.79 -25.26 -17.22
CA PHE A 18 6.07 -24.21 -16.25
C PHE A 18 7.23 -24.60 -15.31
N LYS A 19 7.24 -25.84 -14.79
CA LYS A 19 8.35 -26.36 -13.97
C LYS A 19 9.67 -26.28 -14.72
N ALA A 20 9.74 -26.80 -15.95
CA ALA A 20 10.97 -26.83 -16.73
C ALA A 20 11.53 -25.42 -16.92
N LYS A 21 10.68 -24.47 -17.35
CA LYS A 21 11.06 -23.06 -17.51
C LYS A 21 11.52 -22.41 -16.21
N LEU A 22 10.89 -22.75 -15.08
CA LEU A 22 11.29 -22.22 -13.77
C LEU A 22 12.70 -22.71 -13.38
N TYR A 23 12.99 -23.98 -13.65
CA TYR A 23 14.30 -24.58 -13.41
C TYR A 23 15.36 -23.96 -14.31
N ASP A 24 15.12 -23.86 -15.62
CA ASP A 24 16.10 -23.31 -16.57
C ASP A 24 16.45 -21.85 -16.27
N ASN A 25 15.47 -21.07 -15.79
CA ASN A 25 15.68 -19.65 -15.49
C ASN A 25 16.32 -19.39 -14.12
N HIS A 26 16.05 -20.21 -13.10
CA HIS A 26 16.44 -19.89 -11.72
C HIS A 26 17.42 -20.87 -11.08
N LEU A 27 17.45 -22.13 -11.51
CA LEU A 27 18.35 -23.12 -10.94
C LEU A 27 19.81 -22.74 -11.24
N GLY A 28 20.64 -22.71 -10.20
CA GLY A 28 22.06 -22.35 -10.31
C GLY A 28 22.35 -20.84 -10.38
N LYS A 29 21.36 -20.01 -10.75
CA LYS A 29 21.51 -18.54 -10.74
C LYS A 29 21.09 -17.90 -9.41
N SER A 30 20.07 -18.47 -8.77
CA SER A 30 19.49 -17.94 -7.53
C SER A 30 19.67 -18.91 -6.37
N ASN A 31 20.42 -18.50 -5.34
CA ASN A 31 20.66 -19.33 -4.15
C ASN A 31 19.38 -19.69 -3.37
N ASN A 32 18.33 -18.88 -3.50
CA ASN A 32 17.06 -19.08 -2.80
C ASN A 32 16.14 -20.10 -3.49
N PHE A 33 16.47 -20.56 -4.69
CA PHE A 33 15.69 -21.54 -5.44
C PHE A 33 16.41 -22.91 -5.42
N GLN A 34 15.72 -23.93 -4.91
CA GLN A 34 16.32 -25.24 -4.67
C GLN A 34 15.48 -26.37 -5.26
N LYS A 35 16.14 -27.50 -5.55
CA LYS A 35 15.45 -28.75 -5.87
C LYS A 35 14.84 -29.34 -4.60
N PRO A 36 13.61 -29.88 -4.66
CA PRO A 36 12.96 -30.47 -3.50
C PRO A 36 13.65 -31.77 -3.11
N ARG A 37 13.70 -32.03 -1.81
CA ARG A 37 14.21 -33.30 -1.29
C ARG A 37 13.10 -34.33 -1.39
N VAL A 38 13.37 -35.45 -2.06
CA VAL A 38 12.40 -36.55 -2.16
C VAL A 38 12.31 -37.25 -0.80
N VAL A 39 11.20 -37.05 -0.10
CA VAL A 39 10.93 -37.69 1.20
C VAL A 39 9.81 -38.72 1.03
N LYS A 40 10.12 -39.98 1.35
CA LYS A 40 9.18 -41.10 1.24
C LYS A 40 7.95 -40.84 2.14
N GLY A 41 6.75 -40.83 1.56
CA GLY A 41 5.48 -40.64 2.27
C GLY A 41 4.92 -39.21 2.29
N LYS A 42 5.61 -38.21 1.68
CA LYS A 42 5.07 -36.87 1.46
C LYS A 42 4.59 -36.69 0.01
N PRO A 43 3.59 -35.83 -0.25
CA PRO A 43 3.17 -35.47 -1.61
C PRO A 43 4.35 -34.94 -2.42
N GLU A 44 4.40 -35.27 -3.71
CA GLU A 44 5.49 -34.88 -4.60
C GLU A 44 5.59 -33.35 -4.71
N ALA A 45 6.70 -32.81 -4.21
CA ALA A 45 7.05 -31.41 -4.35
C ALA A 45 7.82 -31.19 -5.66
N HIS A 46 7.56 -30.07 -6.32
CA HIS A 46 8.12 -29.77 -7.63
C HIS A 46 9.28 -28.79 -7.57
N PHE A 47 9.32 -27.88 -6.60
CA PHE A 47 10.47 -27.01 -6.31
C PHE A 47 10.44 -26.54 -4.85
N SER A 48 11.54 -26.00 -4.35
CA SER A 48 11.63 -25.45 -3.00
C SER A 48 12.15 -24.02 -3.02
N LEU A 49 11.57 -23.16 -2.17
CA LEU A 49 12.05 -21.80 -1.96
C LEU A 49 12.55 -21.63 -0.53
N VAL A 50 13.71 -21.00 -0.40
CA VAL A 50 14.28 -20.64 0.90
C VAL A 50 13.66 -19.32 1.36
N HIS A 51 12.81 -19.41 2.38
CA HIS A 51 12.29 -18.24 3.09
C HIS A 51 13.08 -18.01 4.38
N TYR A 52 12.95 -16.81 4.97
CA TYR A 52 13.66 -16.47 6.21
C TYR A 52 13.33 -17.43 7.37
N ALA A 53 12.11 -17.97 7.43
CA ALA A 53 11.66 -18.90 8.47
C ALA A 53 11.99 -20.38 8.18
N GLY A 54 12.42 -20.70 6.95
CA GLY A 54 12.71 -22.07 6.52
C GLY A 54 12.48 -22.28 5.03
N THR A 55 12.89 -23.45 4.55
CA THR A 55 12.64 -23.89 3.17
C THR A 55 11.23 -24.44 3.05
N VAL A 56 10.49 -23.99 2.04
CA VAL A 56 9.12 -24.43 1.76
C VAL A 56 9.09 -25.16 0.42
N ASP A 57 8.55 -26.37 0.45
CA ASP A 57 8.35 -27.22 -0.71
C ASP A 57 6.99 -26.92 -1.37
N TYR A 58 7.00 -26.58 -2.65
CA TYR A 58 5.81 -26.20 -3.40
C TYR A 58 5.38 -27.30 -4.37
N ASN A 59 4.06 -27.52 -4.45
CA ASN A 59 3.42 -28.33 -5.48
C ASN A 59 2.74 -27.40 -6.50
N ILE A 60 3.10 -27.57 -7.77
CA ILE A 60 2.64 -26.73 -8.89
C ILE A 60 1.34 -27.23 -9.55
N ASN A 61 0.81 -28.38 -9.13
CA ASN A 61 -0.37 -28.95 -9.76
C ASN A 61 -1.54 -27.96 -9.74
N ASN A 62 -2.17 -27.79 -10.90
CA ASN A 62 -3.26 -26.86 -11.18
C ASN A 62 -2.89 -25.39 -10.94
N TRP A 63 -1.62 -24.99 -10.99
CA TRP A 63 -1.25 -23.58 -10.83
C TRP A 63 -1.73 -22.74 -12.01
N LEU A 64 -1.58 -23.24 -13.24
CA LEU A 64 -2.08 -22.52 -14.41
C LEU A 64 -3.61 -22.34 -14.32
N VAL A 65 -4.34 -23.38 -13.92
CA VAL A 65 -5.80 -23.31 -13.74
C VAL A 65 -6.18 -22.34 -12.63
N LYS A 66 -5.54 -22.41 -11.46
CA LYS A 66 -5.81 -21.49 -10.33
C LYS A 66 -5.51 -20.04 -10.69
N ASN A 67 -4.51 -19.78 -11.52
CA ASN A 67 -4.14 -18.42 -11.91
C ASN A 67 -5.07 -17.84 -12.99
N LYS A 68 -5.69 -18.71 -13.80
CA LYS A 68 -6.75 -18.35 -14.76
C LYS A 68 -8.12 -18.18 -14.10
N ASP A 69 -8.35 -18.88 -12.99
CA ASP A 69 -9.62 -18.93 -12.25
C ASP A 69 -10.85 -19.16 -13.16
N PRO A 70 -10.85 -20.26 -13.96
CA PRO A 70 -11.92 -20.47 -14.93
C PRO A 70 -13.22 -20.84 -14.22
N LEU A 71 -14.23 -19.98 -14.34
CA LEU A 71 -15.63 -20.31 -13.99
C LEU A 71 -16.42 -20.66 -15.24
N ASN A 72 -17.45 -21.49 -15.06
CA ASN A 72 -18.37 -21.82 -16.14
C ASN A 72 -19.16 -20.57 -16.58
N GLU A 73 -18.92 -20.10 -17.80
CA GLU A 73 -19.50 -18.87 -18.34
C GLU A 73 -21.03 -18.91 -18.46
N THR A 74 -21.60 -20.08 -18.74
CA THR A 74 -23.06 -20.24 -18.84
C THR A 74 -23.72 -20.02 -17.48
N VAL A 75 -23.09 -20.50 -16.39
CA VAL A 75 -23.58 -20.29 -15.02
C VAL A 75 -23.40 -18.83 -14.59
N VAL A 76 -22.26 -18.21 -14.91
CA VAL A 76 -22.02 -16.78 -14.61
C VAL A 76 -23.06 -15.90 -15.30
N SER A 77 -23.32 -16.13 -16.60
CA SER A 77 -24.28 -15.33 -17.36
C SER A 77 -25.72 -15.48 -16.84
N LEU A 78 -26.08 -16.67 -16.35
CA LEU A 78 -27.36 -16.90 -15.68
C LEU A 78 -27.46 -16.09 -14.38
N PHE A 79 -26.40 -16.05 -13.58
CA PHE A 79 -26.40 -15.30 -12.32
C PHE A 79 -26.40 -13.79 -12.51
N GLN A 80 -25.76 -13.29 -13.57
CA GLN A 80 -25.85 -11.88 -13.97
C GLN A 80 -27.29 -11.44 -14.31
N LYS A 81 -28.08 -12.34 -14.90
CA LYS A 81 -29.48 -12.11 -15.28
C LYS A 81 -30.49 -12.58 -14.23
N SER A 82 -30.02 -12.88 -13.02
CA SER A 82 -30.89 -13.39 -11.96
C SER A 82 -31.91 -12.37 -11.49
N ASN A 83 -33.10 -12.85 -11.16
CA ASN A 83 -34.17 -12.04 -10.56
C ASN A 83 -33.83 -11.59 -9.12
N LEU A 84 -32.89 -12.26 -8.45
CA LEU A 84 -32.40 -11.84 -7.15
C LEU A 84 -31.36 -10.72 -7.33
N LYS A 85 -31.75 -9.48 -7.01
CA LYS A 85 -30.90 -8.29 -7.17
C LYS A 85 -29.50 -8.44 -6.57
N LEU A 86 -29.38 -9.05 -5.39
CA LEU A 86 -28.09 -9.30 -4.74
C LEU A 86 -27.18 -10.18 -5.61
N LEU A 87 -27.73 -11.24 -6.20
CA LEU A 87 -26.99 -12.15 -7.06
C LEU A 87 -26.55 -11.44 -8.35
N GLY A 88 -27.45 -10.67 -8.96
CA GLY A 88 -27.12 -9.84 -10.12
C GLY A 88 -25.99 -8.84 -9.83
N ILE A 89 -25.99 -8.21 -8.65
CA ILE A 89 -24.93 -7.26 -8.22
C ILE A 89 -23.59 -7.97 -8.02
N LEU A 90 -23.58 -9.14 -7.37
CA LEU A 90 -22.33 -9.88 -7.09
C LEU A 90 -21.61 -10.32 -8.37
N PHE A 91 -22.36 -10.70 -9.41
CA PHE A 91 -21.80 -11.18 -10.68
C PHE A 91 -21.72 -10.11 -11.78
N ALA A 92 -22.19 -8.88 -11.54
CA ALA A 92 -22.22 -7.80 -12.53
C ALA A 92 -20.84 -7.45 -13.13
N GLY A 93 -19.77 -7.61 -12.34
CA GLY A 93 -18.40 -7.30 -12.75
C GLY A 93 -17.60 -8.48 -13.30
N TYR A 94 -18.18 -9.69 -13.33
CA TYR A 94 -17.46 -10.87 -13.80
C TYR A 94 -17.44 -10.89 -15.34
N ALA A 95 -16.29 -10.55 -15.93
CA ALA A 95 -16.00 -10.82 -17.34
C ALA A 95 -15.23 -12.14 -17.41
N GLY A 96 -15.81 -13.15 -18.04
CA GLY A 96 -15.13 -14.44 -18.27
C GLY A 96 -13.87 -14.25 -19.09
N ALA A 97 -12.82 -15.02 -18.78
CA ALA A 97 -11.53 -14.95 -19.45
C ALA A 97 -11.58 -15.41 -20.92
N ASP A 98 -12.59 -16.19 -21.32
CA ASP A 98 -12.71 -16.71 -22.70
C ASP A 98 -13.44 -15.76 -23.65
N LEU A 99 -14.20 -14.78 -23.14
CA LEU A 99 -14.79 -13.70 -23.98
C LEU A 99 -13.71 -12.87 -24.71
N ALA A 100 -12.47 -12.87 -24.23
CA ALA A 100 -11.35 -12.18 -24.88
C ALA A 100 -10.76 -12.93 -26.08
N GLN A 101 -11.00 -14.25 -26.21
CA GLN A 101 -10.50 -15.03 -27.36
C GLN A 101 -11.42 -14.95 -28.59
N GLU A 102 -12.73 -14.72 -28.41
CA GLU A 102 -13.67 -14.69 -29.54
C GLU A 102 -13.91 -13.28 -30.12
N SER A 103 -13.66 -12.20 -29.38
CA SER A 103 -13.98 -10.85 -29.85
C SER A 103 -12.79 -10.11 -30.48
N GLY A 104 -12.37 -10.53 -31.68
CA GLY A 104 -11.50 -9.75 -32.58
C GLY A 104 -12.19 -8.54 -33.24
N GLY A 105 -13.24 -7.96 -32.63
CA GLY A 105 -14.10 -6.96 -33.25
C GLY A 105 -14.05 -5.58 -32.57
N LYS A 106 -13.57 -4.57 -33.30
CA LYS A 106 -13.67 -3.13 -32.94
C LYS A 106 -15.13 -2.73 -32.64
N GLY A 107 -15.47 -2.50 -31.37
CA GLY A 107 -16.76 -1.96 -30.94
C GLY A 107 -16.62 -0.66 -30.14
N LYS A 108 -17.15 0.45 -30.68
CA LYS A 108 -17.27 1.78 -30.06
C LYS A 108 -18.22 1.75 -28.86
N GLY A 109 -17.81 2.28 -27.70
CA GLY A 109 -18.74 2.63 -26.60
C GLY A 109 -18.06 2.81 -25.24
N GLY A 110 -18.00 4.07 -24.75
CA GLY A 110 -17.32 4.51 -23.53
C GLY A 110 -17.95 4.06 -22.20
N SER A 111 -17.94 2.76 -21.94
CA SER A 111 -18.11 2.16 -20.61
C SER A 111 -16.97 1.16 -20.45
N LYS A 112 -16.10 1.35 -19.44
CA LYS A 112 -14.94 0.50 -19.06
C LYS A 112 -14.72 -0.65 -20.03
N LYS A 113 -13.82 -0.43 -21.00
CA LYS A 113 -13.49 -1.31 -22.14
C LYS A 113 -13.70 -2.79 -21.75
N LYS A 114 -14.81 -3.37 -22.21
CA LYS A 114 -15.10 -4.82 -22.08
C LYS A 114 -14.00 -5.55 -22.85
N GLY A 115 -13.09 -6.17 -22.11
CA GLY A 115 -11.82 -6.65 -22.63
C GLY A 115 -10.66 -5.99 -21.90
N SER A 116 -10.72 -5.99 -20.56
CA SER A 116 -9.46 -5.94 -19.80
C SER A 116 -8.60 -7.05 -20.37
N SER A 117 -7.34 -6.75 -20.69
CA SER A 117 -6.31 -7.74 -21.03
C SER A 117 -6.49 -8.98 -20.15
N PHE A 118 -6.16 -10.17 -20.66
CA PHE A 118 -6.25 -11.42 -19.90
C PHE A 118 -5.47 -11.30 -18.57
N GLN A 119 -6.15 -10.80 -17.54
CA GLN A 119 -5.52 -10.36 -16.31
C GLN A 119 -5.64 -11.52 -15.35
N THR A 120 -4.56 -12.27 -15.23
CA THR A 120 -4.46 -13.38 -14.30
C THR A 120 -4.61 -12.90 -12.85
N VAL A 121 -5.04 -13.80 -11.97
CA VAL A 121 -5.18 -13.55 -10.53
C VAL A 121 -3.87 -13.01 -9.94
N SER A 122 -2.71 -13.52 -10.39
CA SER A 122 -1.40 -13.04 -9.96
C SER A 122 -1.13 -11.58 -10.35
N ALA A 123 -1.55 -11.15 -11.53
CA ALA A 123 -1.33 -9.78 -11.99
C ALA A 123 -2.15 -8.78 -11.16
N LEU A 124 -3.42 -9.10 -10.88
CA LEU A 124 -4.29 -8.28 -10.02
C LEU A 124 -3.72 -8.16 -8.60
N HIS A 125 -3.29 -9.28 -8.01
CA HIS A 125 -2.68 -9.25 -6.68
C HIS A 125 -1.35 -8.48 -6.67
N ARG A 126 -0.55 -8.56 -7.73
CA ARG A 126 0.70 -7.79 -7.85
C ARG A 126 0.44 -6.29 -7.83
N GLU A 127 -0.57 -5.81 -8.56
CA GLU A 127 -0.94 -4.39 -8.57
C GLU A 127 -1.39 -3.92 -7.18
N ASN A 128 -2.27 -4.69 -6.53
CA ASN A 128 -2.75 -4.39 -5.18
C ASN A 128 -1.62 -4.39 -4.15
N LEU A 129 -0.69 -5.34 -4.25
CA LEU A 129 0.50 -5.42 -3.39
C LEU A 129 1.44 -4.22 -3.60
N ASN A 130 1.62 -3.75 -4.84
CA ASN A 130 2.42 -2.56 -5.11
C ASN A 130 1.80 -1.31 -4.48
N LYS A 131 0.48 -1.11 -4.64
CA LYS A 131 -0.26 -0.03 -3.98
C LYS A 131 -0.13 -0.09 -2.46
N LEU A 132 -0.34 -1.28 -1.89
CA LEU A 132 -0.20 -1.51 -0.45
C LEU A 132 1.23 -1.20 0.03
N MET A 133 2.26 -1.67 -0.68
CA MET A 133 3.64 -1.45 -0.27
C MET A 133 4.05 0.02 -0.34
N THR A 134 3.57 0.76 -1.34
CA THR A 134 3.76 2.22 -1.42
C THR A 134 3.15 2.92 -0.22
N ASN A 135 1.91 2.56 0.16
CA ASN A 135 1.23 3.11 1.34
C ASN A 135 1.94 2.73 2.65
N LEU A 136 2.42 1.50 2.78
CA LEU A 136 3.15 1.08 3.98
C LEU A 136 4.51 1.80 4.10
N ARG A 137 5.20 2.08 2.99
CA ARG A 137 6.47 2.81 3.00
C ARG A 137 6.34 4.29 3.30
N SER A 138 5.18 4.91 3.02
CA SER A 138 4.94 6.33 3.30
C SER A 138 4.49 6.60 4.74
N THR A 139 4.20 5.55 5.51
CA THR A 139 3.73 5.67 6.90
C THR A 139 4.86 5.36 7.91
N HIS A 140 4.60 5.63 9.19
CA HIS A 140 5.51 5.27 10.29
C HIS A 140 5.12 3.89 10.85
N PRO A 141 5.88 2.82 10.56
CA PRO A 141 5.48 1.47 10.93
C PRO A 141 5.76 1.17 12.40
N HIS A 142 4.81 0.48 13.04
CA HIS A 142 4.96 -0.11 14.36
C HIS A 142 4.83 -1.62 14.23
N PHE A 143 5.79 -2.37 14.77
CA PHE A 143 5.87 -3.82 14.58
C PHE A 143 5.50 -4.58 15.85
N VAL A 144 4.62 -5.57 15.70
CA VAL A 144 4.36 -6.61 16.70
C VAL A 144 4.83 -7.94 16.10
N ARG A 145 5.78 -8.60 16.75
CA ARG A 145 6.28 -9.92 16.32
C ARG A 145 5.68 -11.01 17.20
N CYS A 146 4.76 -11.78 16.63
CA CYS A 146 4.16 -12.92 17.30
C CYS A 146 5.08 -14.15 17.20
N ILE A 147 5.21 -14.91 18.28
CA ILE A 147 6.00 -16.15 18.34
C ILE A 147 5.07 -17.31 18.65
N ILE A 148 5.18 -18.38 17.87
CA ILE A 148 4.40 -19.61 18.08
C ILE A 148 5.06 -20.41 19.21
N PRO A 149 4.33 -20.72 20.30
CA PRO A 149 4.92 -21.39 21.46
C PRO A 149 5.06 -22.91 21.27
N ASN A 150 4.17 -23.56 20.52
CA ASN A 150 4.18 -25.00 20.24
C ASN A 150 3.33 -25.31 19.00
N GLU A 151 3.56 -26.46 18.36
CA GLU A 151 2.78 -26.94 17.21
C GLU A 151 1.50 -27.69 17.61
N THR A 152 1.44 -28.22 18.83
CA THR A 152 0.31 -28.97 19.39
C THR A 152 -0.91 -28.10 19.70
N LYS A 153 -0.81 -26.77 19.55
CA LYS A 153 -1.83 -25.77 19.86
C LYS A 153 -2.32 -25.83 21.32
N THR A 154 -1.49 -26.36 22.21
CA THR A 154 -1.80 -26.49 23.64
C THR A 154 -1.45 -25.19 24.38
N PRO A 155 -2.40 -24.52 25.04
CA PRO A 155 -2.11 -23.30 25.78
C PRO A 155 -1.13 -23.57 26.93
N GLY A 156 -0.22 -22.63 27.19
CA GLY A 156 0.77 -22.73 28.29
C GLY A 156 1.97 -23.65 28.04
N ALA A 157 1.89 -24.57 27.07
CA ALA A 157 3.04 -25.36 26.65
C ALA A 157 3.99 -24.52 25.79
N MET A 158 5.30 -24.67 25.99
CA MET A 158 6.32 -23.91 25.27
C MET A 158 7.46 -24.83 24.82
N GLU A 159 7.74 -24.82 23.53
CA GLU A 159 8.81 -25.60 22.92
C GLU A 159 10.01 -24.69 22.61
N ASN A 160 11.04 -24.79 23.44
CA ASN A 160 12.22 -23.93 23.35
C ASN A 160 12.98 -24.04 22.02
N PRO A 161 13.19 -25.24 21.42
CA PRO A 161 13.84 -25.35 20.11
C PRO A 161 13.10 -24.58 19.00
N LEU A 162 11.77 -24.71 18.94
CA LEU A 162 10.91 -24.03 17.98
C LEU A 162 11.00 -22.51 18.13
N VAL A 163 10.98 -22.02 19.37
CA VAL A 163 11.07 -20.58 19.67
C VAL A 163 12.47 -20.05 19.36
N MET A 164 13.52 -20.81 19.67
CA MET A 164 14.89 -20.44 19.35
C MET A 164 15.11 -20.28 17.85
N HIS A 165 14.55 -21.18 17.05
CA HIS A 165 14.56 -21.08 15.58
C HIS A 165 13.86 -19.79 15.12
N GLN A 166 12.64 -19.53 15.61
CA GLN A 166 11.88 -18.31 15.27
C GLN A 166 12.61 -17.02 15.66
N LEU A 167 13.22 -16.94 16.84
CA LEU A 167 13.93 -15.74 17.29
C LEU A 167 15.13 -15.40 16.40
N ARG A 168 15.83 -16.42 15.89
CA ARG A 168 16.95 -16.25 14.95
C ARG A 168 16.43 -15.84 13.56
N CYS A 169 15.47 -16.58 13.01
CA CYS A 169 14.91 -16.33 11.68
C CYS A 169 14.20 -14.98 11.57
N ASN A 170 13.45 -14.57 12.59
CA ASN A 170 12.72 -13.30 12.61
C ASN A 170 13.64 -12.07 12.81
N GLY A 171 14.95 -12.29 12.99
CA GLY A 171 15.94 -11.24 13.26
C GLY A 171 15.67 -10.48 14.56
N VAL A 172 15.08 -11.14 15.56
CA VAL A 172 14.74 -10.49 16.84
C VAL A 172 16.00 -10.05 17.58
N LEU A 173 17.06 -10.88 17.54
CA LEU A 173 18.34 -10.56 18.16
C LEU A 173 19.01 -9.34 17.51
N GLU A 174 19.01 -9.28 16.18
CA GLU A 174 19.52 -8.15 15.40
C GLU A 174 18.69 -6.89 15.68
N GLY A 175 17.36 -7.02 15.73
CA GLY A 175 16.45 -5.95 16.10
C GLY A 175 16.75 -5.38 17.49
N ILE A 176 16.90 -6.24 18.50
CA ILE A 176 17.27 -5.82 19.86
C ILE A 176 18.65 -5.17 19.88
N ARG A 177 19.63 -5.76 19.18
CA ARG A 177 21.01 -5.23 19.12
C ARG A 177 21.03 -3.82 18.52
N ILE A 178 20.28 -3.58 17.45
CA ILE A 178 20.14 -2.27 16.82
C ILE A 178 19.38 -1.30 17.73
N CYS A 179 18.27 -1.73 18.34
CA CYS A 179 17.51 -0.87 19.26
C CYS A 179 18.32 -0.48 20.51
N ARG A 180 19.19 -1.36 21.00
CA ARG A 180 20.06 -1.10 22.18
C ARG A 180 21.22 -0.18 21.84
N LYS A 181 21.83 -0.33 20.66
CA LYS A 181 22.91 0.54 20.19
C LYS A 181 22.40 1.88 19.67
N GLY A 182 21.20 1.89 19.11
CA GLY A 182 20.57 3.04 18.49
C GLY A 182 19.76 3.88 19.46
N PHE A 183 19.13 4.89 18.89
CA PHE A 183 18.25 5.82 19.58
C PHE A 183 16.89 5.81 18.85
N PRO A 184 15.92 5.00 19.32
CA PRO A 184 14.66 4.81 18.62
C PRO A 184 13.79 6.08 18.59
N ASN A 185 13.86 6.90 19.65
CA ASN A 185 13.06 8.10 19.77
C ASN A 185 13.83 9.31 19.21
N ARG A 186 13.18 10.08 18.32
CA ARG A 186 13.80 11.21 17.61
C ARG A 186 12.84 12.40 17.62
N ILE A 187 13.25 13.50 18.24
CA ILE A 187 12.40 14.69 18.40
C ILE A 187 13.11 15.90 17.81
N LEU A 188 12.36 16.77 17.12
CA LEU A 188 12.88 18.04 16.62
C LEU A 188 13.22 18.97 17.78
N TYR A 189 14.28 19.77 17.64
CA TYR A 189 14.69 20.66 18.73
C TYR A 189 13.63 21.70 19.12
N GLY A 190 12.84 22.19 18.16
CA GLY A 190 11.74 23.12 18.43
C GLY A 190 10.69 22.49 19.34
N ASP A 191 10.22 21.29 18.99
CA ASP A 191 9.24 20.54 19.77
C ASP A 191 9.78 20.17 21.15
N PHE A 192 11.03 19.69 21.22
CA PHE A 192 11.68 19.35 22.49
C PHE A 192 11.76 20.57 23.42
N LYS A 193 12.24 21.70 22.90
CA LYS A 193 12.32 22.96 23.64
C LYS A 193 10.94 23.39 24.14
N GLN A 194 9.93 23.44 23.26
CA GLN A 194 8.58 23.87 23.64
C GLN A 194 7.95 22.94 24.69
N ARG A 195 8.14 21.62 24.54
CA ARG A 195 7.51 20.60 25.38
C ARG A 195 8.11 20.52 26.78
N TYR A 196 9.45 20.55 26.88
CA TYR A 196 10.16 20.30 28.14
C TYR A 196 10.66 21.56 28.85
N ARG A 197 10.47 22.75 28.28
CA ARG A 197 10.80 24.02 28.94
C ARG A 197 10.26 24.14 30.37
N ILE A 198 9.09 23.56 30.62
CA ILE A 198 8.43 23.61 31.92
C ILE A 198 9.18 22.87 33.04
N LEU A 199 10.06 21.92 32.68
CA LEU A 199 10.87 21.18 33.64
C LEU A 199 11.83 22.11 34.39
N ASN A 200 12.44 23.05 33.66
CA ASN A 200 13.35 24.03 34.24
C ASN A 200 13.29 25.37 33.46
N PRO A 201 12.42 26.30 33.87
CA PRO A 201 12.30 27.62 33.24
C PRO A 201 13.60 28.44 33.33
N ASN A 202 14.41 28.24 34.38
CA ASN A 202 15.66 28.98 34.58
C ASN A 202 16.75 28.58 33.57
N ALA A 203 16.70 27.33 33.06
CA ALA A 203 17.61 26.89 32.03
C ALA A 203 17.39 27.64 30.71
N ILE A 204 16.13 28.03 30.41
CA ILE A 204 15.72 28.72 29.18
C ILE A 204 14.90 29.99 29.52
N PRO A 205 15.58 31.10 29.85
CA PRO A 205 14.92 32.37 30.22
C PRO A 205 13.93 32.87 29.17
N GLU A 206 12.82 33.49 29.61
CA GLU A 206 11.88 34.16 28.71
C GLU A 206 12.49 35.40 28.05
N GLY A 207 12.30 35.54 26.74
CA GLY A 207 12.69 36.73 25.97
C GLY A 207 14.06 36.67 25.28
N GLN A 208 14.95 35.74 25.64
CA GLN A 208 16.20 35.53 24.88
C GLN A 208 15.99 34.54 23.75
N PHE A 209 16.28 34.96 22.52
CA PHE A 209 16.35 34.06 21.37
C PHE A 209 17.58 33.16 21.51
N ILE A 210 17.39 32.01 22.15
CA ILE A 210 18.40 30.95 22.25
C ILE A 210 18.11 29.95 21.15
N ASP A 211 19.15 29.63 20.36
CA ASP A 211 19.13 28.57 19.36
C ASP A 211 18.56 27.27 19.96
N ASN A 212 17.66 26.60 19.22
CA ASN A 212 16.90 25.47 19.71
C ASN A 212 17.82 24.30 20.11
N LYS A 213 18.96 24.12 19.43
CA LYS A 213 19.95 23.11 19.80
C LYS A 213 20.61 23.41 21.14
N LYS A 214 21.11 24.64 21.31
CA LYS A 214 21.74 25.09 22.57
C LYS A 214 20.76 25.09 23.74
N ALA A 215 19.50 25.45 23.48
CA ALA A 215 18.44 25.42 24.49
C ALA A 215 18.17 23.98 24.95
N ALA A 216 18.10 23.02 24.02
CA ALA A 216 17.93 21.61 24.35
C ALA A 216 19.13 21.04 25.12
N GLU A 217 20.36 21.39 24.73
CA GLU A 217 21.59 20.99 25.43
C GLU A 217 21.63 21.53 26.86
N LYS A 218 21.36 22.81 27.05
CA LYS A 218 21.33 23.44 28.39
C LYS A 218 20.21 22.87 29.27
N LEU A 219 19.05 22.59 28.69
CA LEU A 219 17.95 21.97 29.42
C LEU A 219 18.30 20.54 29.85
N LEU A 220 18.78 19.71 28.92
CA LEU A 220 19.20 18.34 29.21
C LEU A 220 20.36 18.29 30.21
N GLY A 221 21.32 19.19 30.11
CA GLY A 221 22.42 19.30 31.07
C GLY A 221 22.00 19.85 32.45
N SER A 222 20.84 20.52 32.54
CA SER A 222 20.27 20.94 33.82
C SER A 222 19.46 19.84 34.52
N LEU A 223 19.13 18.78 33.79
CA LEU A 223 18.45 17.60 34.30
C LEU A 223 19.50 16.56 34.68
N ASP A 224 19.29 15.84 35.76
CA ASP A 224 20.20 14.77 36.23
C ASP A 224 20.02 13.50 35.38
N ILE A 225 20.43 13.57 34.11
CA ILE A 225 20.24 12.54 33.10
C ILE A 225 21.61 12.11 32.56
N ASP A 226 21.80 10.79 32.46
CA ASP A 226 23.01 10.22 31.86
C ASP A 226 23.14 10.63 30.38
N HIS A 227 24.26 11.24 30.04
CA HIS A 227 24.60 11.71 28.70
C HIS A 227 24.77 10.58 27.66
N ASN A 228 24.84 9.31 28.10
CA ASN A 228 24.83 8.16 27.21
C ASN A 228 23.43 7.74 26.75
N GLN A 229 22.38 8.26 27.39
CA GLN A 229 20.99 7.92 27.07
C GLN A 229 20.37 8.83 26.00
N TYR A 230 21.03 9.94 25.67
CA TYR A 230 20.65 10.82 24.57
C TYR A 230 21.84 11.19 23.69
N LYS A 231 21.57 11.62 22.46
CA LYS A 231 22.55 12.22 21.55
C LYS A 231 21.97 13.41 20.82
N LEU A 232 22.79 14.45 20.66
CA LEU A 232 22.44 15.67 19.94
C LEU A 232 22.84 15.52 18.46
N GLY A 233 21.86 15.58 17.56
CA GLY A 233 22.11 15.63 16.12
C GLY A 233 22.14 17.06 15.56
N HIS A 234 22.04 17.18 14.24
CA HIS A 234 21.97 18.48 13.56
C HIS A 234 20.60 19.16 13.73
N THR A 235 19.51 18.44 13.45
CA THR A 235 18.13 18.97 13.49
C THR A 235 17.27 18.35 14.60
N LYS A 236 17.67 17.19 15.11
CA LYS A 236 16.92 16.38 16.06
C LYS A 236 17.78 15.96 17.23
N VAL A 237 17.13 15.78 18.38
CA VAL A 237 17.67 15.09 19.54
C VAL A 237 17.19 13.63 19.54
N PHE A 238 18.07 12.73 19.94
CA PHE A 238 17.90 11.28 19.88
C PHE A 238 17.90 10.72 21.29
N PHE A 239 16.91 9.89 21.63
CA PHE A 239 16.79 9.27 22.96
C PHE A 239 16.76 7.76 22.87
N LYS A 240 17.34 7.10 23.87
CA LYS A 240 17.17 5.67 24.10
C LYS A 240 15.72 5.38 24.53
N ALA A 241 15.35 4.10 24.44
CA ALA A 241 14.07 3.64 24.99
C ALA A 241 14.04 3.88 26.51
N GLY A 242 12.88 4.26 27.05
CA GLY A 242 12.69 4.54 28.48
C GLY A 242 12.94 6.00 28.86
N LEU A 243 14.03 6.62 28.42
CA LEU A 243 14.38 8.00 28.82
C LEU A 243 13.28 9.02 28.49
N LEU A 244 12.66 8.90 27.31
CA LEU A 244 11.57 9.80 26.93
C LEU A 244 10.36 9.68 27.86
N GLY A 245 10.07 8.47 28.36
CA GLY A 245 9.00 8.24 29.33
C GLY A 245 9.30 8.92 30.66
N GLN A 246 10.55 8.83 31.14
CA GLN A 246 11.00 9.53 32.36
C GLN A 246 10.86 11.05 32.22
N LEU A 247 11.23 11.61 31.06
CA LEU A 247 11.06 13.03 30.78
C LEU A 247 9.58 13.46 30.76
N GLU A 248 8.67 12.62 30.25
CA GLU A 248 7.23 12.90 30.33
C GLU A 248 6.71 12.80 31.76
N GLU A 249 7.17 11.82 32.55
CA GLU A 249 6.75 11.67 33.95
C GLU A 249 7.17 12.88 34.80
N MET A 250 8.43 13.32 34.71
CA MET A 250 8.90 14.54 35.38
C MET A 250 8.10 15.79 34.94
N ARG A 251 7.67 15.81 33.67
CA ARG A 251 6.88 16.92 33.11
C ARG A 251 5.46 16.90 33.64
N ASP A 252 4.85 15.73 33.73
CA ASP A 252 3.49 15.54 34.24
C ASP A 252 3.40 15.89 35.72
N GLU A 253 4.40 15.56 36.53
CA GLU A 253 4.49 16.00 37.93
C GLU A 253 4.48 17.54 38.06
N ARG A 254 5.26 18.24 37.22
CA ARG A 254 5.29 19.72 37.21
C ARG A 254 3.98 20.31 36.70
N LEU A 255 3.41 19.74 35.64
CA LEU A 255 2.12 20.14 35.11
C LEU A 255 1.00 19.95 36.13
N ALA A 256 0.99 18.84 36.88
CA ALA A 256 0.01 18.57 37.90
C ALA A 256 -0.05 19.71 38.92
N LEU A 257 1.09 20.18 39.42
CA LEU A 257 1.15 21.31 40.37
C LEU A 257 0.54 22.59 39.79
N ILE A 258 0.85 22.92 38.53
CA ILE A 258 0.35 24.13 37.86
C ILE A 258 -1.15 24.01 37.58
N ILE A 259 -1.59 22.88 37.04
CA ILE A 259 -2.99 22.62 36.69
C ILE A 259 -3.84 22.59 37.95
N THR A 260 -3.37 22.01 39.07
CA THR A 260 -4.06 22.08 40.36
C THR A 260 -4.24 23.53 40.82
N GLY A 261 -3.25 24.41 40.62
CA GLY A 261 -3.36 25.84 40.90
C GLY A 261 -4.43 26.55 40.06
N ILE A 262 -4.50 26.25 38.75
CA ILE A 262 -5.54 26.78 37.86
C ILE A 262 -6.92 26.25 38.26
N GLN A 263 -7.03 24.94 38.50
CA GLN A 263 -8.27 24.29 38.94
C GLN A 263 -8.77 24.89 40.26
N ALA A 264 -7.88 25.16 41.22
CA ALA A 264 -8.24 25.80 42.49
C ALA A 264 -8.80 27.21 42.28
N ARG A 265 -8.20 28.03 41.41
CA ARG A 265 -8.72 29.37 41.07
C ARG A 265 -10.06 29.30 40.36
N SER A 266 -10.21 28.41 39.39
CA SER A 266 -11.48 28.22 38.67
C SER A 266 -12.60 27.76 39.60
N ARG A 267 -12.33 26.78 40.48
CA ARG A 267 -13.29 26.33 41.50
C ARG A 267 -13.62 27.45 42.48
N GLY A 268 -12.63 28.24 42.89
CA GLY A 268 -12.82 29.40 43.76
C GLY A 268 -13.71 30.49 43.13
N LEU A 269 -13.53 30.78 41.83
CA LEU A 269 -14.38 31.72 41.11
C LEU A 269 -15.82 31.21 41.02
N LEU A 270 -16.01 29.95 40.60
CA LEU A 270 -17.34 29.34 40.51
C LEU A 270 -18.06 29.31 41.86
N ALA A 271 -17.36 28.95 42.93
CA ALA A 271 -17.92 28.92 44.28
C ALA A 271 -18.34 30.32 44.75
N ARG A 272 -17.58 31.38 44.44
CA ARG A 272 -17.94 32.76 44.80
C ARG A 272 -19.16 33.27 44.01
N ILE A 273 -19.23 32.96 42.72
CA ILE A 273 -20.41 33.30 41.90
C ILE A 273 -21.65 32.61 42.46
N GLU A 274 -21.55 31.33 42.81
CA GLU A 274 -22.68 30.59 43.37
C GLU A 274 -23.04 31.09 44.78
N PHE A 275 -22.04 31.43 45.60
CA PHE A 275 -22.26 32.03 46.91
C PHE A 275 -22.99 33.38 46.80
N GLN A 276 -22.61 34.22 45.85
CA GLN A 276 -23.27 35.51 45.61
C GLN A 276 -24.76 35.32 45.28
N LYS A 277 -25.11 34.33 44.44
CA LYS A 277 -26.51 33.98 44.17
C LYS A 277 -27.26 33.53 45.43
N ILE A 278 -26.59 32.81 46.34
CA ILE A 278 -27.19 32.38 47.61
C ILE A 278 -27.47 33.59 48.51
N VAL A 279 -26.54 34.55 48.58
CA VAL A 279 -26.73 35.80 49.33
C VAL A 279 -27.87 36.63 48.74
N GLU A 280 -27.90 36.81 47.42
CA GLU A 280 -28.98 37.53 46.73
C GLU A 280 -30.34 36.86 46.95
N ARG A 281 -30.41 35.52 46.92
CA ARG A 281 -31.64 34.77 47.25
C ARG A 281 -32.08 35.04 48.69
N ARG A 282 -31.16 35.09 49.65
CA ARG A 282 -31.48 35.38 51.05
C ARG A 282 -32.10 36.77 51.21
N ASP A 283 -31.51 37.79 50.60
CA ASP A 283 -32.00 39.16 50.74
C ASP A 283 -33.33 39.34 49.96
N ALA A 284 -33.45 38.75 48.77
CA ALA A 284 -34.70 38.71 48.01
C ALA A 284 -35.83 38.03 48.79
N LEU A 285 -35.56 36.95 49.53
CA LEU A 285 -36.55 36.28 50.37
C LEU A 285 -37.15 37.22 51.43
N LEU A 286 -36.32 38.05 52.09
CA LEU A 286 -36.78 39.03 53.07
C LEU A 286 -37.66 40.11 52.43
N VAL A 287 -37.23 40.63 51.28
CA VAL A 287 -37.97 41.64 50.51
C VAL A 287 -39.31 41.07 50.03
N ILE A 288 -39.35 39.82 49.55
CA ILE A 288 -40.60 39.14 49.15
C ILE A 288 -41.52 38.99 50.35
N GLN A 289 -41.03 38.49 51.49
CA GLN A 289 -41.83 38.34 52.70
C GLN A 289 -42.45 39.65 53.16
N TRP A 290 -41.66 40.74 53.17
CA TRP A 290 -42.14 42.06 53.57
C TRP A 290 -43.13 42.64 52.56
N ASN A 291 -42.84 42.56 51.26
CA ASN A 291 -43.74 43.03 50.20
C ASN A 291 -45.07 42.27 50.19
N ILE A 292 -45.09 40.96 50.43
CA ILE A 292 -46.34 40.19 50.54
C ILE A 292 -47.18 40.73 51.70
N ARG A 293 -46.57 40.96 52.87
CA ARG A 293 -47.28 41.54 54.03
C ARG A 293 -47.80 42.95 53.74
N ALA A 294 -46.96 43.81 53.17
CA ALA A 294 -47.34 45.18 52.80
C ALA A 294 -48.45 45.20 51.74
N PHE A 295 -48.33 44.37 50.70
CA PHE A 295 -49.34 44.23 49.66
C PHE A 295 -50.66 43.71 50.23
N MET A 296 -50.64 42.73 51.14
CA MET A 296 -51.87 42.26 51.80
C MET A 296 -52.56 43.35 52.62
N GLY A 297 -51.81 44.31 53.18
CA GLY A 297 -52.36 45.50 53.85
C GLY A 297 -52.92 46.54 52.88
N VAL A 298 -52.24 46.77 51.75
CA VAL A 298 -52.56 47.89 50.82
C VAL A 298 -53.48 47.47 49.67
N LYS A 299 -53.62 46.18 49.34
CA LYS A 299 -54.41 45.70 48.18
C LYS A 299 -55.88 46.15 48.20
N ASN A 300 -56.45 46.37 49.38
CA ASN A 300 -57.83 46.79 49.55
C ASN A 300 -57.98 48.32 49.65
N TRP A 301 -56.87 49.08 49.68
CA TRP A 301 -56.88 50.52 49.80
C TRP A 301 -57.38 51.20 48.50
N PRO A 302 -58.38 52.11 48.57
CA PRO A 302 -59.00 52.70 47.39
C PRO A 302 -58.02 53.43 46.45
N TRP A 303 -57.06 54.18 47.00
CA TRP A 303 -56.07 54.91 46.20
C TRP A 303 -55.12 53.99 45.41
N MET A 304 -54.75 52.84 45.97
CA MET A 304 -53.91 51.85 45.27
C MET A 304 -54.67 51.18 44.11
N LYS A 305 -55.97 50.90 44.29
CA LYS A 305 -56.84 50.39 43.22
C LYS A 305 -56.98 51.39 42.07
N MET A 306 -57.03 52.69 42.36
CA MET A 306 -57.04 53.74 41.34
C MET A 306 -55.72 53.77 40.56
N TYR A 307 -54.58 53.73 41.25
CA TYR A 307 -53.26 53.69 40.62
C TYR A 307 -53.09 52.50 39.67
N PHE A 308 -53.50 51.29 40.07
CA PHE A 308 -53.42 50.10 39.20
C PHE A 308 -54.31 50.20 37.95
N LYS A 309 -55.43 50.95 37.99
CA LYS A 309 -56.25 51.21 36.80
C LYS A 309 -55.62 52.23 35.86
N ILE A 310 -54.85 53.18 36.39
CA ILE A 310 -54.25 54.28 35.61
C ILE A 310 -52.88 53.89 35.04
N LYS A 311 -52.06 53.13 35.77
CA LYS A 311 -50.69 52.78 35.38
C LYS A 311 -50.56 52.14 33.98
N PRO A 312 -51.40 51.17 33.57
CA PRO A 312 -51.31 50.57 32.23
C PRO A 312 -51.67 51.51 31.08
N LEU A 313 -52.27 52.68 31.37
CA LEU A 313 -52.60 53.69 30.37
C LEU A 313 -51.40 54.60 30.04
N LEU A 314 -50.30 54.50 30.80
CA LEU A 314 -49.04 55.24 30.61
C LEU A 314 -48.07 54.50 29.65
N LYS A 315 -48.61 53.95 28.55
CA LYS A 315 -47.90 53.07 27.58
C LYS A 315 -46.67 53.68 26.89
N SER A 316 -46.54 55.00 26.86
CA SER A 316 -45.54 55.68 26.02
C SER A 316 -44.08 55.44 26.43
N ALA A 317 -43.81 55.27 27.73
CA ALA A 317 -42.44 55.13 28.25
C ALA A 317 -41.85 53.72 28.10
N GLU A 318 -42.69 52.68 28.09
CA GLU A 318 -42.23 51.29 27.89
C GLU A 318 -41.88 51.04 26.42
N THR A 319 -42.69 51.57 25.50
CA THR A 319 -42.46 51.40 24.04
C THR A 319 -41.17 52.03 23.55
N GLU A 320 -40.70 53.12 24.18
CA GLU A 320 -39.47 53.82 23.78
C GLU A 320 -38.22 53.02 24.17
N LYS A 321 -38.21 52.40 25.36
CA LYS A 321 -37.15 51.49 25.80
C LYS A 321 -37.08 50.22 24.95
N GLU A 322 -38.23 49.63 24.62
CA GLU A 322 -38.28 48.46 23.74
C GLU A 322 -37.73 48.78 22.34
N MET A 323 -38.07 49.95 21.80
CA MET A 323 -37.57 50.39 20.49
C MET A 323 -36.05 50.63 20.50
N ALA A 324 -35.49 51.15 21.60
CA ALA A 324 -34.05 51.33 21.73
C ALA A 324 -33.30 49.98 21.76
N ASN A 325 -33.79 49.01 22.55
CA ASN A 325 -33.20 47.67 22.60
C ASN A 325 -33.28 46.95 21.25
N MET A 326 -34.44 47.00 20.58
CA MET A 326 -34.60 46.41 19.25
C MET A 326 -33.66 47.01 18.20
N LYS A 327 -33.40 48.32 18.26
CA LYS A 327 -32.45 48.97 17.34
C LYS A 327 -31.02 48.48 17.57
N GLU A 328 -30.59 48.28 18.81
CA GLU A 328 -29.25 47.79 19.12
C GLU A 328 -29.07 46.31 18.74
N GLU A 329 -30.07 45.48 18.97
CA GLU A 329 -30.03 44.08 18.52
C GLU A 329 -30.02 43.97 16.99
N PHE A 330 -30.81 44.80 16.32
CA PHE A 330 -30.85 44.84 14.86
C PHE A 330 -29.50 45.24 14.26
N THR A 331 -28.82 46.25 14.80
CA THR A 331 -27.51 46.68 14.29
C THR A 331 -26.44 45.59 14.49
N LYS A 332 -26.38 44.97 15.68
CA LYS A 332 -25.46 43.86 15.96
C LYS A 332 -25.70 42.67 15.03
N LEU A 333 -26.97 42.30 14.82
CA LEU A 333 -27.33 41.19 13.94
C LEU A 333 -26.96 41.49 12.49
N LYS A 334 -27.22 42.72 12.02
CA LYS A 334 -26.88 43.16 10.67
C LYS A 334 -25.37 43.13 10.41
N GLU A 335 -24.56 43.60 11.35
CA GLU A 335 -23.10 43.54 11.23
C GLU A 335 -22.56 42.11 11.26
N ALA A 336 -23.06 41.27 12.16
CA ALA A 336 -22.67 39.86 12.23
C ALA A 336 -23.06 39.10 10.96
N TYR A 337 -24.26 39.36 10.42
CA TYR A 337 -24.73 38.79 9.16
C TYR A 337 -23.82 39.20 8.00
N ALA A 338 -23.50 40.48 7.86
CA ALA A 338 -22.62 40.97 6.79
C ALA A 338 -21.21 40.34 6.86
N LYS A 339 -20.62 40.24 8.06
CA LYS A 339 -19.31 39.58 8.25
C LYS A 339 -19.38 38.09 7.92
N SER A 340 -20.45 37.40 8.34
CA SER A 340 -20.64 35.98 8.06
C SER A 340 -20.85 35.71 6.57
N GLU A 341 -21.62 36.55 5.89
CA GLU A 341 -21.87 36.44 4.45
C GLU A 341 -20.59 36.63 3.64
N ALA A 342 -19.77 37.64 3.99
CA ALA A 342 -18.48 37.87 3.36
C ALA A 342 -17.52 36.68 3.56
N ARG A 343 -17.42 36.15 4.78
CA ARG A 343 -16.59 34.99 5.09
C ARG A 343 -17.08 33.72 4.39
N LYS A 344 -18.40 33.55 4.25
CA LYS A 344 -18.99 32.42 3.53
C LYS A 344 -18.59 32.47 2.05
N LYS A 345 -18.69 33.63 1.40
CA LYS A 345 -18.28 33.79 -0.02
C LYS A 345 -16.80 33.46 -0.22
N GLU A 346 -15.91 33.95 0.64
CA GLU A 346 -14.47 33.65 0.56
C GLU A 346 -14.18 32.13 0.70
N LEU A 347 -14.90 31.45 1.60
CA LEU A 347 -14.75 30.00 1.77
C LEU A 347 -15.35 29.20 0.62
N GLU A 348 -16.47 29.64 0.04
CA GLU A 348 -17.07 29.04 -1.14
C GLU A 348 -16.14 29.13 -2.35
N GLU A 349 -15.48 30.28 -2.56
CA GLU A 349 -14.46 30.46 -3.61
C GLU A 349 -13.29 29.48 -3.43
N LYS A 350 -12.77 29.35 -2.20
CA LYS A 350 -11.70 28.37 -1.87
C LYS A 350 -12.16 26.92 -2.04
N MET A 351 -13.43 26.62 -1.81
CA MET A 351 -13.97 25.28 -2.00
C MET A 351 -14.05 24.94 -3.49
N VAL A 352 -14.42 25.91 -4.34
CA VAL A 352 -14.46 25.73 -5.79
C VAL A 352 -13.07 25.45 -6.34
N THR A 353 -12.03 26.17 -5.89
CA THR A 353 -10.65 25.91 -6.36
C THR A 353 -10.17 24.51 -5.99
N LEU A 354 -10.42 24.05 -4.75
CA LEU A 354 -10.07 22.70 -4.32
C LEU A 354 -10.84 21.61 -5.09
N LEU A 355 -12.11 21.86 -5.42
CA LEU A 355 -12.90 20.94 -6.24
C LEU A 355 -12.36 20.89 -7.68
N GLN A 356 -11.94 22.03 -8.23
CA GLN A 356 -11.32 22.08 -9.54
C GLN A 356 -10.01 21.28 -9.56
N GLU A 357 -9.11 21.51 -8.59
CA GLU A 357 -7.85 20.76 -8.47
C GLU A 357 -8.09 19.25 -8.36
N LYS A 358 -9.09 18.83 -7.57
CA LYS A 358 -9.48 17.43 -7.47
C LYS A 358 -9.94 16.86 -8.81
N ASN A 359 -10.79 17.59 -9.54
CA ASN A 359 -11.30 17.16 -10.83
C ASN A 359 -10.18 17.09 -11.88
N ASP A 360 -9.26 18.05 -11.88
CA ASP A 360 -8.11 18.08 -12.78
C ASP A 360 -7.16 16.90 -12.51
N LEU A 361 -6.87 16.60 -11.24
CA LEU A 361 -6.10 15.42 -10.85
C LEU A 361 -6.81 14.12 -11.23
N GLN A 362 -8.14 14.05 -11.06
CA GLN A 362 -8.91 12.88 -11.46
C GLN A 362 -8.87 12.67 -12.98
N LEU A 363 -8.95 13.76 -13.77
CA LEU A 363 -8.82 13.70 -15.22
C LEU A 363 -7.41 13.26 -15.64
N GLN A 364 -6.36 13.79 -15.01
CA GLN A 364 -4.98 13.35 -15.25
C GLN A 364 -4.80 11.86 -14.95
N VAL A 365 -5.33 11.39 -13.81
CA VAL A 365 -5.29 9.96 -13.46
C VAL A 365 -6.04 9.11 -14.48
N GLN A 366 -7.18 9.56 -15.00
CA GLN A 366 -7.91 8.84 -16.05
C GLN A 366 -7.09 8.78 -17.35
N THR A 367 -6.50 9.89 -17.78
CA THR A 367 -5.64 9.93 -18.98
C THR A 367 -4.43 9.01 -18.84
N GLU A 368 -3.77 9.00 -17.67
CA GLU A 368 -2.64 8.10 -17.42
C GLU A 368 -3.08 6.62 -17.34
N GLN A 369 -4.29 6.33 -16.85
CA GLN A 369 -4.86 4.98 -16.90
C GLN A 369 -5.14 4.53 -18.35
N ASP A 370 -5.66 5.43 -19.19
CA ASP A 370 -5.90 5.14 -20.60
C ASP A 370 -4.57 4.93 -21.35
N ASN A 371 -3.56 5.77 -21.08
CA ASN A 371 -2.19 5.60 -21.60
C ASN A 371 -1.57 4.26 -21.17
N LEU A 372 -1.79 3.86 -19.91
CA LEU A 372 -1.33 2.57 -19.40
C LEU A 372 -2.01 1.42 -20.13
N CYS A 373 -3.33 1.49 -20.35
CA CYS A 373 -4.09 0.50 -21.12
C CYS A 373 -3.55 0.36 -22.55
N ASP A 374 -3.27 1.48 -23.23
CA ASP A 374 -2.67 1.46 -24.57
C ASP A 374 -1.24 0.88 -24.57
N ALA A 375 -0.47 1.08 -23.49
CA ALA A 375 0.83 0.43 -23.32
C ALA A 375 0.71 -1.08 -23.05
N GLU A 376 -0.28 -1.50 -22.27
CA GLU A 376 -0.59 -2.91 -22.01
C GLU A 376 -1.02 -3.64 -23.29
N GLU A 377 -1.89 -3.05 -24.11
CA GLU A 377 -2.29 -3.63 -25.40
C GLU A 377 -1.10 -3.80 -26.35
N ARG A 378 -0.21 -2.80 -26.42
CA ARG A 378 1.04 -2.90 -27.19
C ARG A 378 1.94 -4.02 -26.65
N CYS A 379 2.06 -4.13 -25.32
CA CYS A 379 2.85 -5.18 -24.69
C CYS A 379 2.29 -6.57 -24.99
N GLU A 380 0.98 -6.77 -24.85
CA GLU A 380 0.31 -8.03 -25.18
C GLU A 380 0.48 -8.39 -26.67
N GLY A 381 0.34 -7.41 -27.57
CA GLY A 381 0.58 -7.59 -29.00
C GLY A 381 2.01 -8.05 -29.31
N LEU A 382 3.01 -7.45 -28.65
CA LEU A 382 4.41 -7.87 -28.75
C LEU A 382 4.63 -9.27 -28.19
N ILE A 383 3.99 -9.64 -27.08
CA ILE A 383 4.06 -11.00 -26.52
C ILE A 383 3.50 -12.01 -27.53
N LYS A 384 2.32 -11.76 -28.13
CA LYS A 384 1.74 -12.63 -29.16
C LYS A 384 2.66 -12.77 -30.39
N SER A 385 3.26 -11.66 -30.84
CA SER A 385 4.21 -11.68 -31.96
C SER A 385 5.48 -12.47 -31.61
N LYS A 386 6.04 -12.29 -30.41
CA LYS A 386 7.18 -13.05 -29.91
C LYS A 386 6.91 -14.56 -29.95
N ILE A 387 5.72 -14.99 -29.52
CA ILE A 387 5.32 -16.40 -29.55
C ILE A 387 5.36 -16.97 -30.97
N GLN A 388 4.81 -16.24 -31.94
CA GLN A 388 4.80 -16.67 -33.33
C GLN A 388 6.21 -16.71 -33.93
N LEU A 389 7.05 -15.74 -33.58
CA LEU A 389 8.45 -15.69 -34.04
C LEU A 389 9.28 -16.81 -33.43
N GLU A 390 9.12 -17.12 -32.14
CA GLU A 390 9.78 -18.24 -31.48
C GLU A 390 9.37 -19.59 -32.11
N ALA A 391 8.08 -19.76 -32.46
CA ALA A 391 7.61 -20.94 -33.17
C ALA A 391 8.26 -21.07 -34.56
N LYS A 392 8.35 -19.98 -35.32
CA LYS A 392 9.01 -19.97 -36.64
C LYS A 392 10.50 -20.26 -36.55
N ILE A 393 11.19 -19.69 -35.55
CA ILE A 393 12.61 -19.96 -35.32
C ILE A 393 12.79 -21.46 -35.06
N LYS A 394 11.99 -22.04 -34.17
CA LYS A 394 12.10 -23.47 -33.84
C LYS A 394 11.88 -24.36 -35.07
N GLU A 395 10.83 -24.10 -35.85
CA GLU A 395 10.54 -24.84 -37.08
C GLU A 395 11.66 -24.71 -38.13
N LEU A 396 12.21 -23.50 -38.30
CA LEU A 396 13.31 -23.27 -39.24
C LEU A 396 14.62 -23.92 -38.77
N THR A 397 14.89 -23.96 -37.47
CA THR A 397 16.05 -24.65 -36.91
C THR A 397 15.94 -26.17 -37.11
N GLU A 398 14.79 -26.77 -36.82
CA GLU A 398 14.55 -28.21 -37.05
C GLU A 398 14.73 -28.56 -38.55
N ARG A 399 14.18 -27.75 -39.46
CA ARG A 399 14.38 -27.97 -40.91
C ARG A 399 15.84 -27.79 -41.35
N LEU A 400 16.57 -26.84 -40.74
CA LEU A 400 17.97 -26.63 -41.06
C LEU A 400 18.80 -27.84 -40.65
N GLU A 401 18.54 -28.39 -39.46
CA GLU A 401 19.20 -29.60 -38.96
C GLU A 401 18.93 -30.80 -39.89
N ASP A 402 17.68 -30.99 -40.34
CA ASP A 402 17.32 -32.05 -41.30
C ASP A 402 18.06 -31.90 -42.66
N GLU A 403 18.15 -30.68 -43.18
CA GLU A 403 18.86 -30.39 -44.44
C GLU A 403 20.38 -30.52 -44.29
N GLU A 404 20.95 -30.16 -43.13
CA GLU A 404 22.37 -30.37 -42.82
C GLU A 404 22.70 -31.87 -42.76
N GLU A 405 21.84 -32.69 -42.13
CA GLU A 405 21.96 -34.14 -42.12
C GLU A 405 21.86 -34.72 -43.54
N MET A 406 20.86 -34.28 -44.33
CA MET A 406 20.71 -34.72 -45.71
C MET A 406 21.91 -34.34 -46.58
N ASN A 407 22.48 -33.14 -46.41
CA ASN A 407 23.67 -32.71 -47.13
C ASN A 407 24.90 -33.53 -46.70
N ALA A 408 25.04 -33.87 -45.42
CA ALA A 408 26.08 -34.77 -44.93
C ALA A 408 25.95 -36.18 -45.56
N GLU A 409 24.73 -36.70 -45.69
CA GLU A 409 24.49 -37.97 -46.38
C GLU A 409 24.81 -37.90 -47.89
N LEU A 410 24.41 -36.82 -48.56
CA LEU A 410 24.66 -36.61 -49.98
C LEU A 410 26.16 -36.44 -50.27
N THR A 411 26.88 -35.70 -49.43
CA THR A 411 28.34 -35.56 -49.55
C THR A 411 29.06 -36.88 -49.30
N ALA A 412 28.60 -37.69 -48.33
CA ALA A 412 29.13 -39.03 -48.12
C ALA A 412 28.86 -39.97 -49.33
N LYS A 413 27.66 -39.94 -49.91
CA LYS A 413 27.31 -40.70 -51.13
C LYS A 413 28.11 -40.22 -52.34
N LYS A 414 28.25 -38.90 -52.51
CA LYS A 414 29.04 -38.30 -53.59
C LYS A 414 30.50 -38.75 -53.53
N ARG A 415 31.11 -38.73 -52.33
CA ARG A 415 32.48 -39.19 -52.16
C ARG A 415 32.67 -40.65 -52.57
N LYS A 416 31.74 -41.55 -52.19
CA LYS A 416 31.75 -42.95 -52.63
C LYS A 416 31.66 -43.08 -54.16
N LEU A 417 30.76 -42.33 -54.80
CA LEU A 417 30.61 -42.34 -56.26
C LEU A 417 31.84 -41.75 -56.98
N GLU A 418 32.49 -40.73 -56.41
CA GLU A 418 33.73 -40.15 -56.93
C GLU A 418 34.88 -41.15 -56.82
N ASP A 419 35.00 -41.85 -55.68
CA ASP A 419 35.97 -42.92 -55.47
C ASP A 419 35.75 -44.06 -56.51
N GLU A 420 34.51 -44.57 -56.64
CA GLU A 420 34.13 -45.59 -57.64
C GLU A 420 34.41 -45.14 -59.09
N CYS A 421 34.05 -43.90 -59.44
CA CYS A 421 34.35 -43.33 -60.76
C CYS A 421 35.86 -43.25 -61.02
N SER A 422 36.66 -42.93 -59.99
CA SER A 422 38.11 -42.83 -60.11
C SER A 422 38.77 -44.19 -60.28
N GLU A 423 38.28 -45.22 -59.56
CA GLU A 423 38.71 -46.61 -59.72
C GLU A 423 38.39 -47.11 -61.13
N LEU A 424 37.15 -46.93 -61.60
CA LEU A 424 36.75 -47.33 -62.95
C LEU A 424 37.55 -46.62 -64.04
N LYS A 425 37.86 -45.32 -63.88
CA LYS A 425 38.74 -44.59 -64.82
C LYS A 425 40.14 -45.18 -64.85
N LYS A 426 40.70 -45.49 -63.68
CA LYS A 426 42.03 -46.10 -63.58
C LYS A 426 42.06 -47.49 -64.21
N ASP A 427 41.03 -48.31 -63.95
CA ASP A 427 40.89 -49.63 -64.57
C ASP A 427 40.78 -49.52 -66.10
N ILE A 428 40.05 -48.52 -66.62
CA ILE A 428 40.00 -48.23 -68.07
C ILE A 428 41.38 -47.85 -68.60
N ASP A 429 42.09 -46.91 -67.95
CA ASP A 429 43.43 -46.48 -68.37
C ASP A 429 44.44 -47.66 -68.35
N ASP A 430 44.39 -48.51 -67.33
CA ASP A 430 45.23 -49.71 -67.21
C ASP A 430 44.88 -50.77 -68.29
N LEU A 431 43.58 -50.91 -68.61
CA LEU A 431 43.10 -51.75 -69.71
C LEU A 431 43.56 -51.21 -71.07
N GLU A 432 43.51 -49.89 -71.30
CA GLU A 432 44.01 -49.27 -72.53
C GLU A 432 45.53 -49.45 -72.69
N LEU A 433 46.30 -49.30 -71.59
CA LEU A 433 47.74 -49.55 -71.59
C LEU A 433 48.09 -51.02 -71.87
N THR A 434 47.34 -51.96 -71.29
CA THR A 434 47.53 -53.38 -71.56
C THR A 434 47.13 -53.74 -73.00
N LEU A 435 46.06 -53.16 -73.54
CA LEU A 435 45.65 -53.32 -74.93
C LEU A 435 46.72 -52.80 -75.89
N ALA A 436 47.26 -51.60 -75.64
CA ALA A 436 48.38 -51.02 -76.40
C ALA A 436 49.67 -51.86 -76.29
N LYS A 437 49.91 -52.52 -75.15
CA LYS A 437 51.05 -53.42 -74.96
C LYS A 437 50.86 -54.73 -75.73
N VAL A 438 49.67 -55.31 -75.70
CA VAL A 438 49.32 -56.51 -76.48
C VAL A 438 49.36 -56.21 -77.98
N GLU A 439 48.94 -55.03 -78.43
CA GLU A 439 49.10 -54.59 -79.83
C GLU A 439 50.56 -54.44 -80.24
N LYS A 440 51.42 -53.91 -79.37
CA LYS A 440 52.88 -53.87 -79.59
C LYS A 440 53.51 -55.26 -79.64
N GLU A 441 53.11 -56.17 -78.75
CA GLU A 441 53.57 -57.56 -78.74
C GLU A 441 53.09 -58.31 -80.00
N LYS A 442 51.85 -58.06 -80.44
CA LYS A 442 51.31 -58.59 -81.70
C LYS A 442 52.12 -58.12 -82.91
N HIS A 443 52.42 -56.81 -82.99
CA HIS A 443 53.29 -56.27 -84.04
C HIS A 443 54.73 -56.80 -84.00
N ALA A 444 55.24 -57.16 -82.81
CA ALA A 444 56.54 -57.81 -82.66
C ALA A 444 56.53 -59.29 -83.09
N THR A 445 55.40 -59.98 -82.96
CA THR A 445 55.22 -61.37 -83.42
C THR A 445 54.87 -61.49 -84.91
N GLU A 446 54.26 -60.47 -85.53
CA GLU A 446 53.98 -60.46 -86.98
C GLU A 446 55.23 -60.09 -87.83
N ASN A 447 56.30 -59.58 -87.21
CA ASN A 447 57.58 -59.25 -87.85
C ASN A 447 58.69 -60.29 -87.62
N LYS A 448 58.32 -61.54 -87.33
CA LYS A 448 59.23 -62.68 -87.19
C LYS A 448 58.74 -63.82 -88.06
#